data_AF-A0A1W9R3H3-F1
#
_entry.id   AF-A0A1W9R3H3-F1
#
_cell.length_a   1.000
_cell.length_b   1.000
_cell.length_c   1.000
_cell.angle_alpha   90.00
_cell.angle_beta   90.00
_cell.angle_gamma   90.00
#
_symmetry.space_group_name_H-M   'P 1'
#
loop_
_entity.id
_entity.type
_entity.pdbx_description
1 polymer ?
#
loop_
_entity_poly.entity_id
_entity_poly.type
_entity_poly.pdbx_seq_one_letter_code
_entity_poly.pdbx_strand_id
1 'polypeptide(L)'
;VVALMLFGTQQIFQINHFYEKQHFGEFKDVAQKIADWNGEFGDENVTNTIVVNNPFYIHYYLDGIKPGIKFAQYDNGGGKDLLALKKIVDKSNTPYFVHAWTKPCPPEIDDIILRKYPCKLQQHNYSGLSAVTLYSVNTNDSCISPPGPVAYFTNDFEDGLAWGGDPANLDTTLFHHGMVSYRFDVNTEYGPAFEIKVGDVNNGGFDRIKMSVFVHSIDSLTNVPLVVSIENEEGKGYVWAASKIENFVGPRQWDQVFFDFNMPEIKSQNDKIKVYVWNVERKRFYIDDFVVGFYVDGNE
;
A
#
# COMPACT_ATOMS: atom_id res chain seq x y z
N VAL A 1 18.15 -22.97 43.79
CA VAL A 1 18.42 -21.74 42.99
C VAL A 1 19.35 -22.00 41.79
N VAL A 2 20.29 -22.95 41.84
CA VAL A 2 21.21 -23.24 40.71
C VAL A 2 20.55 -23.99 39.54
N ALA A 3 19.50 -24.79 39.77
CA ALA A 3 18.83 -25.54 38.69
C ALA A 3 17.97 -24.67 37.75
N LEU A 4 17.45 -23.52 38.19
CA LEU A 4 16.59 -22.65 37.38
C LEU A 4 17.37 -21.78 36.36
N MET A 5 18.66 -21.53 36.59
CA MET A 5 19.47 -20.75 35.64
C MET A 5 19.95 -21.57 34.41
N LEU A 6 20.05 -22.89 34.54
CA LEU A 6 20.47 -23.75 33.42
C LEU A 6 19.36 -23.97 32.38
N PHE A 7 18.09 -24.02 32.79
CA PHE A 7 16.96 -24.09 31.86
C PHE A 7 16.74 -22.77 31.10
N GLY A 8 16.91 -21.63 31.77
CA GLY A 8 16.79 -20.31 31.14
C GLY A 8 17.88 -20.05 30.08
N THR A 9 19.12 -20.50 30.33
CA THR A 9 20.21 -20.35 29.37
C THR A 9 20.03 -21.24 28.13
N GLN A 10 19.59 -22.50 28.29
CA GLN A 10 19.33 -23.37 27.13
C GLN A 10 18.20 -22.87 26.24
N GLN A 11 17.12 -22.33 26.82
CA GLN A 11 16.06 -21.68 26.03
C GLN A 11 16.57 -20.45 25.27
N ILE A 12 17.37 -19.58 25.90
CA ILE A 12 17.92 -18.38 25.23
C ILE A 12 18.91 -18.76 24.12
N PHE A 13 19.73 -19.79 24.31
CA PHE A 13 20.64 -20.28 23.27
C PHE A 13 19.89 -20.94 22.10
N GLN A 14 18.82 -21.69 22.36
CA GLN A 14 17.99 -22.26 21.30
C GLN A 14 17.18 -21.20 20.55
N ILE A 15 16.68 -20.20 21.26
CA ILE A 15 16.05 -19.01 20.69
C ILE A 15 17.05 -18.31 19.77
N ASN A 16 18.23 -17.91 20.27
CA ASN A 16 19.21 -17.20 19.44
C ASN A 16 19.69 -18.02 18.23
N HIS A 17 19.88 -19.34 18.37
CA HIS A 17 20.25 -20.21 17.25
C HIS A 17 19.12 -20.41 16.24
N PHE A 18 17.87 -20.41 16.71
CA PHE A 18 16.69 -20.44 15.86
C PHE A 18 16.54 -19.11 15.10
N TYR A 19 16.65 -17.98 15.79
CA TYR A 19 16.61 -16.63 15.21
C TYR A 19 17.73 -16.40 14.20
N GLU A 20 18.98 -16.75 14.51
CA GLU A 20 20.10 -16.62 13.56
C GLU A 20 19.87 -17.50 12.32
N LYS A 21 19.58 -18.79 12.49
CA LYS A 21 19.33 -19.69 11.34
C LYS A 21 18.11 -19.30 10.51
N GLN A 22 17.07 -18.78 11.15
CA GLN A 22 15.85 -18.36 10.47
C GLN A 22 16.10 -17.13 9.59
N HIS A 23 16.77 -16.11 10.13
CA HIS A 23 17.18 -14.95 9.33
C HIS A 23 18.05 -15.36 8.13
N PHE A 24 19.02 -16.26 8.32
CA PHE A 24 19.87 -16.75 7.21
C PHE A 24 19.11 -17.63 6.20
N GLY A 25 18.08 -18.37 6.63
CA GLY A 25 17.22 -19.15 5.75
C GLY A 25 16.38 -18.28 4.83
N GLU A 26 15.77 -17.24 5.38
CA GLU A 26 14.86 -16.33 4.67
C GLU A 26 15.56 -15.56 3.54
N PHE A 27 16.75 -14.99 3.79
CA PHE A 27 17.51 -14.30 2.74
C PHE A 27 17.89 -15.25 1.59
N LYS A 28 18.30 -16.47 1.93
CA LYS A 28 18.70 -17.48 0.95
C LYS A 28 17.52 -17.90 0.09
N ASP A 29 16.37 -18.16 0.70
CA ASP A 29 15.20 -18.65 -0.03
C ASP A 29 14.58 -17.55 -0.90
N VAL A 30 14.55 -16.30 -0.41
CA VAL A 30 14.17 -15.13 -1.22
C VAL A 30 15.14 -14.94 -2.40
N ALA A 31 16.46 -15.02 -2.16
CA ALA A 31 17.47 -14.95 -3.22
C ALA A 31 17.28 -16.05 -4.27
N GLN A 32 17.05 -17.29 -3.83
CA GLN A 32 16.83 -18.41 -4.73
C GLN A 32 15.62 -18.15 -5.63
N LYS A 33 14.49 -17.70 -5.08
CA LYS A 33 13.28 -17.41 -5.87
C LYS A 33 13.46 -16.28 -6.88
N ILE A 34 14.16 -15.23 -6.50
CA ILE A 34 14.51 -14.14 -7.42
C ILE A 34 15.39 -14.68 -8.55
N ALA A 35 16.40 -15.49 -8.23
CA ALA A 35 17.29 -16.10 -9.22
C ALA A 35 16.55 -17.05 -10.17
N ASP A 36 15.64 -17.87 -9.65
CA ASP A 36 14.82 -18.81 -10.42
C ASP A 36 13.97 -18.05 -11.45
N TRP A 37 13.22 -17.02 -11.02
CA TRP A 37 12.37 -16.24 -11.94
C TRP A 37 13.16 -15.42 -12.95
N ASN A 38 14.30 -14.82 -12.55
CA ASN A 38 15.16 -14.13 -13.52
C ASN A 38 15.79 -15.11 -14.51
N GLY A 39 16.08 -16.36 -14.10
CA GLY A 39 16.54 -17.42 -14.98
C GLY A 39 15.46 -17.95 -15.93
N GLU A 40 14.22 -18.06 -15.46
CA GLU A 40 13.07 -18.54 -16.23
C GLU A 40 12.60 -17.52 -17.26
N PHE A 41 12.46 -16.26 -16.87
CA PHE A 41 11.90 -15.20 -17.73
C PHE A 41 12.96 -14.35 -18.46
N GLY A 42 14.23 -14.43 -18.05
CA GLY A 42 15.33 -13.63 -18.58
C GLY A 42 15.51 -12.30 -17.82
N ASP A 43 16.75 -11.96 -17.52
CA ASP A 43 17.13 -10.80 -16.68
C ASP A 43 16.64 -9.47 -17.27
N GLU A 44 16.59 -9.37 -18.60
CA GLU A 44 16.11 -8.20 -19.32
C GLU A 44 14.59 -8.03 -19.29
N ASN A 45 13.85 -9.06 -18.89
CA ASN A 45 12.39 -9.10 -18.86
C ASN A 45 11.82 -8.96 -17.44
N VAL A 46 12.68 -8.76 -16.43
CA VAL A 46 12.27 -8.65 -15.03
C VAL A 46 12.84 -7.38 -14.40
N THR A 47 11.97 -6.53 -13.85
CA THR A 47 12.40 -5.46 -12.94
C THR A 47 12.34 -5.96 -11.50
N ASN A 48 13.47 -5.97 -10.80
CA ASN A 48 13.55 -6.41 -9.41
C ASN A 48 13.57 -5.22 -8.45
N THR A 49 12.80 -5.28 -7.37
CA THR A 49 12.92 -4.39 -6.20
C THR A 49 12.91 -5.23 -4.93
N ILE A 50 13.55 -4.73 -3.87
CA ILE A 50 13.57 -5.39 -2.58
C ILE A 50 13.56 -4.37 -1.45
N VAL A 51 12.99 -4.72 -0.30
CA VAL A 51 13.14 -3.98 0.96
C VAL A 51 13.99 -4.81 1.91
N VAL A 52 15.25 -4.41 2.09
CA VAL A 52 16.23 -5.12 2.92
C VAL A 52 17.04 -4.15 3.78
N ASN A 53 17.49 -4.59 4.96
CA ASN A 53 18.29 -3.76 5.86
C ASN A 53 19.66 -3.37 5.28
N ASN A 54 20.27 -4.26 4.51
CA ASN A 54 21.53 -4.00 3.82
C ASN A 54 21.58 -4.82 2.51
N PRO A 55 21.85 -4.19 1.36
CA PRO A 55 22.00 -4.87 0.07
C PRO A 55 22.99 -6.04 0.08
N PHE A 56 24.01 -5.98 0.95
CA PHE A 56 25.00 -7.06 1.06
C PHE A 56 24.37 -8.42 1.38
N TYR A 57 23.35 -8.47 2.24
CA TYR A 57 22.78 -9.75 2.67
C TYR A 57 22.13 -10.50 1.53
N ILE A 58 21.34 -9.82 0.69
CA ILE A 58 20.68 -10.48 -0.44
C ILE A 58 21.70 -10.85 -1.52
N HIS A 59 22.69 -9.99 -1.79
CA HIS A 59 23.74 -10.26 -2.79
C HIS A 59 24.68 -11.39 -2.39
N TYR A 60 24.99 -11.54 -1.10
CA TYR A 60 25.79 -12.66 -0.60
C TYR A 60 25.25 -14.02 -1.06
N TYR A 61 23.92 -14.18 -1.09
CA TYR A 61 23.27 -15.40 -1.58
C TYR A 61 23.06 -15.39 -3.10
N LEU A 62 22.57 -14.28 -3.65
CA LEU A 62 22.28 -14.17 -5.08
C LEU A 62 23.51 -14.38 -5.95
N ASP A 63 24.64 -13.79 -5.61
CA ASP A 63 25.86 -13.86 -6.42
C ASP A 63 26.45 -15.29 -6.47
N GLY A 64 26.16 -16.10 -5.46
CA GLY A 64 26.52 -17.53 -5.46
C GLY A 64 25.61 -18.39 -6.34
N ILE A 65 24.40 -17.93 -6.65
CA ILE A 65 23.38 -18.67 -7.42
C ILE A 65 23.35 -18.18 -8.87
N LYS A 66 23.15 -16.86 -9.06
CA LYS A 66 23.04 -16.17 -10.35
C LYS A 66 23.61 -14.75 -10.23
N PRO A 67 24.91 -14.56 -10.48
CA PRO A 67 25.57 -13.27 -10.32
C PRO A 67 25.05 -12.23 -11.32
N GLY A 68 25.02 -10.98 -10.88
CA GLY A 68 24.71 -9.83 -11.75
C GLY A 68 23.26 -9.37 -11.77
N ILE A 69 22.36 -10.01 -10.99
CA ILE A 69 21.00 -9.51 -10.77
C ILE A 69 21.07 -8.15 -10.06
N LYS A 70 20.31 -7.17 -10.56
CA LYS A 70 20.26 -5.82 -10.00
C LYS A 70 18.87 -5.49 -9.53
N PHE A 71 18.80 -4.71 -8.45
CA PHE A 71 17.57 -4.15 -7.93
C PHE A 71 17.47 -2.66 -8.26
N ALA A 72 16.29 -2.22 -8.70
CA ALA A 72 16.00 -0.82 -8.94
C ALA A 72 15.78 -0.03 -7.62
N GLN A 73 15.45 -0.74 -6.54
CA GLN A 73 15.32 -0.20 -5.18
C GLN A 73 15.66 -1.30 -4.17
N TYR A 74 16.41 -0.96 -3.11
CA TYR A 74 16.81 -1.87 -2.02
C TYR A 74 16.15 -1.56 -0.67
N ASP A 75 15.53 -0.40 -0.54
CA ASP A 75 14.84 -0.01 0.69
C ASP A 75 13.63 0.87 0.36
N ASN A 76 12.60 0.76 1.19
CA ASN A 76 11.41 1.60 1.13
C ASN A 76 10.81 1.71 2.53
N GLY A 77 11.07 2.85 3.19
CA GLY A 77 10.53 3.14 4.53
C GLY A 77 9.20 3.87 4.51
N GLY A 78 8.54 3.99 3.35
CA GLY A 78 7.39 4.88 3.16
C GLY A 78 7.82 6.27 2.68
N GLY A 79 6.92 7.25 2.74
CA GLY A 79 7.30 8.63 2.45
C GLY A 79 7.75 8.84 0.99
N LYS A 80 8.89 9.49 0.82
CA LYS A 80 9.50 9.74 -0.51
C LYS A 80 9.91 8.47 -1.24
N ASP A 81 10.14 7.36 -0.52
CA ASP A 81 10.52 6.09 -1.14
C ASP A 81 9.36 5.46 -1.90
N LEU A 82 8.11 5.74 -1.51
CA LEU A 82 6.91 5.34 -2.26
C LEU A 82 6.84 6.07 -3.61
N LEU A 83 7.10 7.39 -3.62
CA LEU A 83 7.20 8.15 -4.86
C LEU A 83 8.32 7.63 -5.76
N ALA A 84 9.45 7.23 -5.18
CA ALA A 84 10.55 6.62 -5.92
C ALA A 84 10.15 5.28 -6.54
N LEU A 85 9.50 4.39 -5.77
CA LEU A 85 8.97 3.12 -6.26
C LEU A 85 7.95 3.35 -7.38
N LYS A 86 7.00 4.26 -7.20
CA LYS A 86 6.00 4.60 -8.22
C LYS A 86 6.68 4.99 -9.54
N LYS A 87 7.71 5.84 -9.50
CA LYS A 87 8.49 6.22 -10.67
C LYS A 87 9.23 5.04 -11.31
N ILE A 88 9.72 4.09 -10.52
CA ILE A 88 10.35 2.85 -11.01
C ILE A 88 9.30 2.01 -11.75
N VAL A 89 8.14 1.78 -11.14
CA VAL A 89 7.03 1.04 -11.75
C VAL A 89 6.58 1.73 -13.06
N ASP A 90 6.32 3.04 -13.04
CA ASP A 90 5.88 3.81 -14.20
C ASP A 90 6.87 3.76 -15.38
N LYS A 91 8.18 3.78 -15.11
CA LYS A 91 9.23 3.75 -16.14
C LYS A 91 9.64 2.34 -16.58
N SER A 92 9.30 1.32 -15.81
CA SER A 92 9.67 -0.05 -16.13
C SER A 92 8.94 -0.54 -17.38
N ASN A 93 9.67 -1.12 -18.34
CA ASN A 93 9.10 -1.65 -19.59
C ASN A 93 9.18 -3.17 -19.66
N THR A 94 9.52 -3.82 -18.54
CA THR A 94 9.65 -5.27 -18.48
C THR A 94 8.27 -5.90 -18.36
N PRO A 95 8.02 -7.09 -18.95
CA PRO A 95 6.74 -7.79 -18.79
C PRO A 95 6.51 -8.27 -17.35
N TYR A 96 7.57 -8.49 -16.58
CA TYR A 96 7.50 -8.96 -15.20
C TYR A 96 8.09 -7.97 -14.21
N PHE A 97 7.55 -7.97 -13.00
CA PHE A 97 8.05 -7.20 -11.88
C PHE A 97 8.15 -8.10 -10.66
N VAL A 98 9.31 -8.11 -10.02
CA VAL A 98 9.55 -8.87 -8.79
C VAL A 98 9.73 -7.88 -7.65
N HIS A 99 8.97 -8.08 -6.59
CA HIS A 99 9.14 -7.35 -5.34
C HIS A 99 9.37 -8.33 -4.20
N ALA A 100 10.34 -8.04 -3.35
CA ALA A 100 10.61 -8.81 -2.15
C ALA A 100 10.79 -7.91 -0.93
N TRP A 101 10.59 -8.46 0.26
CA TRP A 101 10.92 -7.79 1.50
C TRP A 101 11.39 -8.82 2.52
N THR A 102 12.34 -8.40 3.36
CA THR A 102 12.89 -9.21 4.47
C THR A 102 12.84 -8.45 5.79
N LYS A 103 12.06 -7.38 5.81
CA LYS A 103 11.77 -6.53 6.96
C LYS A 103 10.40 -5.89 6.71
N PRO A 104 9.73 -5.36 7.75
CA PRO A 104 8.48 -4.65 7.58
C PRO A 104 8.58 -3.58 6.48
N CYS A 105 7.61 -3.57 5.58
CA CYS A 105 7.54 -2.62 4.47
C CYS A 105 6.14 -1.97 4.43
N PRO A 106 6.01 -0.77 3.82
CA PRO A 106 4.71 -0.11 3.67
C PRO A 106 3.71 -0.98 2.90
N PRO A 107 2.45 -1.10 3.38
CA PRO A 107 1.43 -1.93 2.72
C PRO A 107 1.04 -1.40 1.34
N GLU A 108 1.25 -0.10 1.06
CA GLU A 108 0.91 0.53 -0.22
C GLU A 108 1.80 0.07 -1.39
N ILE A 109 2.91 -0.62 -1.11
CA ILE A 109 3.82 -1.11 -2.16
C ILE A 109 3.10 -2.05 -3.14
N ASP A 110 2.30 -2.98 -2.64
CA ASP A 110 1.56 -3.93 -3.47
C ASP A 110 0.58 -3.17 -4.39
N ASP A 111 -0.14 -2.19 -3.86
CA ASP A 111 -1.12 -1.40 -4.62
C ASP A 111 -0.42 -0.52 -5.69
N ILE A 112 0.75 0.04 -5.39
CA ILE A 112 1.57 0.79 -6.37
C ILE A 112 2.00 -0.09 -7.55
N ILE A 113 2.41 -1.33 -7.29
CA ILE A 113 2.87 -2.28 -8.33
C ILE A 113 1.68 -2.79 -9.15
N LEU A 114 0.60 -3.22 -8.49
CA LEU A 114 -0.59 -3.80 -9.12
C LEU A 114 -1.26 -2.84 -10.12
N ARG A 115 -1.12 -1.52 -9.94
CA ARG A 115 -1.60 -0.52 -10.91
C ARG A 115 -1.06 -0.73 -12.32
N LYS A 116 0.18 -1.21 -12.47
CA LYS A 116 0.81 -1.46 -13.78
C LYS A 116 1.01 -2.95 -14.09
N TYR A 117 1.19 -3.75 -13.05
CA TYR A 117 1.36 -5.20 -13.15
C TYR A 117 0.17 -5.89 -12.46
N PRO A 118 -1.04 -5.86 -13.07
CA PRO A 118 -2.28 -6.26 -12.41
C PRO A 118 -2.36 -7.75 -12.06
N CYS A 119 -1.49 -8.58 -12.62
CA CYS A 119 -1.50 -10.01 -12.40
C CYS A 119 -0.43 -10.44 -11.40
N LYS A 120 -0.83 -10.78 -10.17
CA LYS A 120 0.07 -11.45 -9.20
C LYS A 120 0.20 -12.92 -9.58
N LEU A 121 1.31 -13.33 -10.18
CA LEU A 121 1.49 -14.71 -10.67
C LEU A 121 1.78 -15.69 -9.53
N GLN A 122 2.71 -15.31 -8.66
CA GLN A 122 3.20 -16.16 -7.57
C GLN A 122 3.58 -15.30 -6.37
N GLN A 123 3.35 -15.82 -5.18
CA GLN A 123 3.81 -15.22 -3.93
C GLN A 123 4.32 -16.34 -3.02
N HIS A 124 5.49 -16.12 -2.43
CA HIS A 124 6.03 -16.97 -1.40
C HIS A 124 6.19 -16.15 -0.12
N ASN A 125 5.42 -16.52 0.90
CA ASN A 125 5.50 -15.94 2.24
C ASN A 125 6.30 -16.89 3.14
N TYR A 126 7.32 -16.36 3.82
CA TYR A 126 8.17 -17.09 4.75
C TYR A 126 7.80 -16.68 6.18
N SER A 127 6.73 -17.29 6.68
CA SER A 127 6.25 -17.15 8.07
C SER A 127 5.96 -15.70 8.51
N GLY A 128 5.57 -14.84 7.58
CA GLY A 128 5.25 -13.43 7.82
C GLY A 128 6.46 -12.53 8.08
N LEU A 129 7.69 -13.05 7.92
CA LEU A 129 8.93 -12.31 8.20
C LEU A 129 9.63 -11.84 6.91
N SER A 130 9.39 -12.55 5.82
CA SER A 130 9.78 -12.12 4.48
C SER A 130 8.81 -12.65 3.44
N ALA A 131 8.77 -11.98 2.29
CA ALA A 131 8.06 -12.51 1.14
C ALA A 131 8.72 -12.08 -0.17
N VAL A 132 8.41 -12.82 -1.22
CA VAL A 132 8.77 -12.49 -2.59
C VAL A 132 7.57 -12.74 -3.49
N THR A 133 7.25 -11.75 -4.33
CA THR A 133 6.08 -11.75 -5.19
C THR A 133 6.48 -11.43 -6.61
N LEU A 134 5.95 -12.23 -7.54
CA LEU A 134 6.08 -12.05 -8.98
C LEU A 134 4.78 -11.49 -9.54
N TYR A 135 4.91 -10.42 -10.31
CA TYR A 135 3.82 -9.76 -11.00
C TYR A 135 4.04 -9.77 -12.53
N SER A 136 2.94 -9.74 -13.28
CA SER A 136 2.91 -9.70 -14.75
C SER A 136 2.02 -8.55 -15.23
N VAL A 137 2.42 -7.94 -16.35
CA VAL A 137 1.56 -7.00 -17.09
C VAL A 137 0.39 -7.70 -17.79
N ASN A 138 0.53 -9.00 -18.07
CA ASN A 138 -0.47 -9.78 -18.79
C ASN A 138 -1.51 -10.36 -17.82
N THR A 139 -2.78 -10.06 -18.06
CA THR A 139 -3.91 -10.56 -17.25
C THR A 139 -4.45 -11.91 -17.73
N ASN A 140 -3.98 -12.43 -18.87
CA ASN A 140 -4.38 -13.75 -19.37
C ASN A 140 -3.66 -14.91 -18.67
N ASP A 141 -2.63 -14.61 -17.88
CA ASP A 141 -1.95 -15.60 -17.06
C ASP A 141 -2.86 -16.00 -15.88
N SER A 142 -2.61 -17.16 -15.26
CA SER A 142 -3.35 -17.61 -14.07
C SER A 142 -2.97 -16.78 -12.84
N CYS A 143 -3.54 -15.58 -12.71
CA CYS A 143 -3.27 -14.67 -11.61
C CYS A 143 -3.86 -15.20 -10.29
N ILE A 144 -3.09 -15.08 -9.21
CA ILE A 144 -3.60 -15.16 -7.85
C ILE A 144 -4.60 -14.01 -7.68
N SER A 145 -5.88 -14.35 -7.53
CA SER A 145 -6.92 -13.37 -7.22
C SER A 145 -6.93 -13.12 -5.71
N PRO A 146 -6.54 -11.92 -5.24
CA PRO A 146 -6.74 -11.59 -3.83
C PRO A 146 -8.24 -11.58 -3.50
N PRO A 147 -8.62 -11.81 -2.23
CA PRO A 147 -10.00 -11.65 -1.82
C PRO A 147 -10.47 -10.23 -2.15
N GLY A 148 -11.60 -10.14 -2.84
CA GLY A 148 -12.23 -8.86 -3.15
C GLY A 148 -12.77 -8.17 -1.89
N PRO A 149 -13.12 -6.89 -1.99
CA PRO A 149 -13.72 -6.17 -0.88
C PRO A 149 -15.08 -6.76 -0.51
N VAL A 150 -15.39 -6.81 0.79
CA VAL A 150 -16.73 -7.15 1.30
C VAL A 150 -17.74 -6.01 1.08
N ALA A 151 -17.25 -4.78 0.95
CA ALA A 151 -18.02 -3.63 0.51
C ALA A 151 -17.10 -2.63 -0.21
N TYR A 152 -17.64 -1.96 -1.23
CA TYR A 152 -16.86 -1.10 -2.10
C TYR A 152 -17.69 0.12 -2.51
N PHE A 153 -17.10 1.30 -2.37
CA PHE A 153 -17.76 2.59 -2.61
C PHE A 153 -16.85 3.49 -3.44
N THR A 154 -17.45 4.24 -4.35
CA THR A 154 -16.73 5.12 -5.27
C THR A 154 -17.40 6.49 -5.36
N ASN A 155 -16.60 7.49 -5.68
CA ASN A 155 -17.04 8.84 -6.03
C ASN A 155 -16.13 9.37 -7.13
N ASP A 156 -16.65 9.40 -8.36
CA ASP A 156 -16.05 10.02 -9.55
C ASP A 156 -16.40 11.51 -9.67
N PHE A 157 -17.11 12.06 -8.68
CA PHE A 157 -17.56 13.45 -8.57
C PHE A 157 -18.53 13.93 -9.66
N GLU A 158 -19.00 13.04 -10.54
CA GLU A 158 -20.01 13.35 -11.56
C GLU A 158 -21.36 13.78 -10.92
N ASP A 159 -21.65 13.29 -9.71
CA ASP A 159 -22.68 13.84 -8.83
C ASP A 159 -22.03 14.77 -7.78
N GLY A 160 -22.20 16.08 -7.98
CA GLY A 160 -21.60 17.10 -7.11
C GLY A 160 -22.05 17.10 -5.66
N LEU A 161 -23.12 16.36 -5.31
CA LEU A 161 -23.59 16.20 -3.94
C LEU A 161 -23.11 14.90 -3.30
N ALA A 162 -22.49 14.01 -4.07
CA ALA A 162 -21.97 12.74 -3.58
C ALA A 162 -20.98 12.98 -2.43
N TRP A 163 -21.20 12.26 -1.33
CA TRP A 163 -20.38 12.34 -0.11
C TRP A 163 -20.33 13.75 0.49
N GLY A 164 -21.40 14.52 0.35
CA GLY A 164 -21.50 15.87 0.92
C GLY A 164 -20.60 16.89 0.23
N GLY A 165 -20.23 16.66 -1.03
CA GLY A 165 -19.48 17.62 -1.83
C GLY A 165 -20.24 18.93 -2.06
N ASP A 166 -19.49 20.00 -2.31
CA ASP A 166 -20.02 21.27 -2.76
C ASP A 166 -19.97 21.35 -4.30
N PRO A 167 -21.10 21.49 -5.01
CA PRO A 167 -21.11 21.65 -6.46
C PRO A 167 -20.29 22.86 -6.96
N ALA A 168 -20.06 23.89 -6.14
CA ALA A 168 -19.22 25.03 -6.48
C ALA A 168 -17.73 24.67 -6.64
N ASN A 169 -17.34 23.51 -6.12
CA ASN A 169 -15.99 22.97 -6.16
C ASN A 169 -15.76 22.00 -7.30
N LEU A 170 -16.77 21.68 -8.11
CA LEU A 170 -16.56 20.88 -9.31
C LEU A 170 -15.78 21.68 -10.38
N ASP A 171 -14.87 20.99 -11.06
CA ASP A 171 -14.09 21.52 -12.17
C ASP A 171 -14.28 20.67 -13.43
N THR A 172 -14.75 21.30 -14.51
CA THR A 172 -15.00 20.64 -15.79
C THR A 172 -13.83 20.81 -16.78
N THR A 173 -12.70 21.36 -16.34
CA THR A 173 -11.57 21.73 -17.20
C THR A 173 -10.34 20.86 -16.95
N LEU A 174 -10.18 20.37 -15.73
CA LEU A 174 -9.11 19.46 -15.34
C LEU A 174 -9.72 18.30 -14.56
N PHE A 175 -9.78 17.13 -15.19
CA PHE A 175 -10.33 15.90 -14.62
C PHE A 175 -9.49 14.69 -15.05
N HIS A 176 -9.61 13.58 -14.33
CA HIS A 176 -8.91 12.33 -14.63
C HIS A 176 -9.80 11.40 -15.47
N HIS A 177 -11.01 11.14 -15.00
CA HIS A 177 -12.03 10.37 -15.69
C HIS A 177 -13.25 11.25 -15.96
N GLY A 178 -14.09 10.85 -16.92
CA GLY A 178 -15.42 11.44 -17.07
C GLY A 178 -15.35 12.86 -17.62
N MET A 179 -15.99 13.80 -16.94
CA MET A 179 -16.09 15.21 -17.34
C MET A 179 -15.84 16.19 -16.18
N VAL A 180 -15.76 15.72 -14.93
CA VAL A 180 -15.57 16.59 -13.77
C VAL A 180 -14.54 16.03 -12.79
N SER A 181 -13.95 16.91 -11.99
CA SER A 181 -13.21 16.53 -10.79
C SER A 181 -13.55 17.47 -9.64
N TYR A 182 -13.11 17.14 -8.42
CA TYR A 182 -13.30 18.00 -7.26
C TYR A 182 -12.08 18.88 -7.01
N ARG A 183 -12.26 20.20 -7.11
CA ARG A 183 -11.23 21.21 -6.84
C ARG A 183 -11.15 21.54 -5.36
N PHE A 184 -9.95 21.52 -4.82
CA PHE A 184 -9.58 22.19 -3.58
C PHE A 184 -9.00 23.57 -3.87
N ASP A 185 -9.24 24.54 -3.00
CA ASP A 185 -8.59 25.84 -3.03
C ASP A 185 -8.51 26.45 -1.62
N VAL A 186 -8.24 27.76 -1.54
CA VAL A 186 -8.06 28.48 -0.27
C VAL A 186 -9.29 28.43 0.64
N ASN A 187 -10.49 28.26 0.07
CA ASN A 187 -11.75 28.20 0.79
C ASN A 187 -12.18 26.77 1.13
N THR A 188 -11.45 25.77 0.62
CA THR A 188 -11.81 24.35 0.74
C THR A 188 -10.76 23.65 1.57
N GLU A 189 -11.01 23.62 2.87
CA GLU A 189 -10.14 22.94 3.82
C GLU A 189 -10.43 21.43 3.85
N TYR A 190 -11.69 21.02 3.80
CA TYR A 190 -12.09 19.61 3.81
C TYR A 190 -12.77 19.25 2.50
N GLY A 191 -12.47 18.07 1.97
CA GLY A 191 -13.14 17.51 0.81
C GLY A 191 -14.48 16.87 1.14
N PRO A 192 -15.17 16.33 0.11
CA PRO A 192 -16.29 15.42 0.30
C PRO A 192 -15.85 14.26 1.20
N ALA A 193 -16.73 13.88 2.12
CA ALA A 193 -16.46 12.88 3.13
C ALA A 193 -17.38 11.67 2.95
N PHE A 194 -16.77 10.51 2.68
CA PHE A 194 -17.50 9.25 2.76
C PHE A 194 -17.78 8.95 4.23
N GLU A 195 -19.04 8.73 4.60
CA GLU A 195 -19.45 8.38 5.97
C GLU A 195 -20.31 7.12 5.97
N ILE A 196 -20.00 6.18 6.86
CA ILE A 196 -20.80 4.95 7.03
C ILE A 196 -20.71 4.45 8.48
N LYS A 197 -21.74 3.75 8.97
CA LYS A 197 -21.65 3.05 10.27
C LYS A 197 -20.91 1.72 10.09
N VAL A 198 -20.18 1.30 11.10
CA VAL A 198 -19.47 0.01 11.10
C VAL A 198 -20.43 -1.16 10.83
N GLY A 199 -21.59 -1.16 11.49
CA GLY A 199 -22.59 -2.23 11.36
C GLY A 199 -23.23 -2.31 9.97
N ASP A 200 -23.22 -1.21 9.21
CA ASP A 200 -23.76 -1.19 7.84
C ASP A 200 -22.79 -1.86 6.84
N VAL A 201 -21.55 -2.14 7.24
CA VAL A 201 -20.54 -2.82 6.44
C VAL A 201 -20.26 -4.20 7.00
N ASN A 202 -20.72 -5.24 6.31
CA ASN A 202 -20.53 -6.65 6.69
C ASN A 202 -20.83 -6.95 8.18
N ASN A 203 -21.82 -6.28 8.78
CA ASN A 203 -22.14 -6.36 10.21
C ASN A 203 -20.94 -6.08 11.14
N GLY A 204 -20.01 -5.23 10.71
CA GLY A 204 -18.75 -4.95 11.39
C GLY A 204 -17.65 -5.99 11.22
N GLY A 205 -17.86 -7.02 10.39
CA GLY A 205 -16.88 -8.06 10.11
C GLY A 205 -15.90 -7.66 9.01
N PHE A 206 -15.01 -6.71 9.25
CA PHE A 206 -13.93 -6.37 8.33
C PHE A 206 -12.73 -5.87 9.14
N ASP A 207 -11.54 -6.12 8.62
CA ASP A 207 -10.29 -5.92 9.35
C ASP A 207 -9.47 -4.77 8.76
N ARG A 208 -9.85 -4.31 7.57
CA ARG A 208 -9.04 -3.36 6.79
C ARG A 208 -9.87 -2.49 5.87
N ILE A 209 -9.42 -1.24 5.71
CA ILE A 209 -9.96 -0.27 4.77
C ILE A 209 -8.84 0.12 3.81
N LYS A 210 -9.03 -0.13 2.52
CA LYS A 210 -8.14 0.38 1.47
C LYS A 210 -8.82 1.53 0.77
N MET A 211 -8.07 2.63 0.61
CA MET A 211 -8.54 3.83 -0.07
C MET A 211 -7.58 4.19 -1.18
N SER A 212 -8.14 4.71 -2.27
CA SER A 212 -7.34 5.35 -3.31
C SER A 212 -8.05 6.54 -3.89
N VAL A 213 -7.30 7.54 -4.32
CA VAL A 213 -7.85 8.72 -5.00
C VAL A 213 -6.81 9.23 -5.99
N PHE A 214 -7.26 9.65 -7.16
CA PHE A 214 -6.40 10.34 -8.12
C PHE A 214 -6.27 11.80 -7.70
N VAL A 215 -5.06 12.33 -7.77
CA VAL A 215 -4.76 13.70 -7.38
C VAL A 215 -3.93 14.37 -8.45
N HIS A 216 -4.28 15.61 -8.78
CA HIS A 216 -3.49 16.47 -9.64
C HIS A 216 -3.25 17.81 -8.97
N SER A 217 -1.99 18.26 -8.96
CA SER A 217 -1.62 19.60 -8.50
C SER A 217 -0.66 20.26 -9.48
N ILE A 218 -0.75 21.57 -9.65
CA ILE A 218 0.19 22.33 -10.51
C ILE A 218 1.58 22.42 -9.86
N ASP A 219 1.60 22.58 -8.53
CA ASP A 219 2.80 22.71 -7.71
C ASP A 219 2.95 21.49 -6.80
N SER A 220 4.12 21.31 -6.19
CA SER A 220 4.31 20.27 -5.19
C SER A 220 3.37 20.47 -4.00
N LEU A 221 2.69 19.39 -3.60
CA LEU A 221 1.87 19.37 -2.39
C LEU A 221 2.73 19.09 -1.16
N THR A 222 2.26 19.61 -0.02
CA THR A 222 2.83 19.36 1.30
C THR A 222 1.70 19.37 2.31
N ASN A 223 1.74 18.46 3.28
CA ASN A 223 0.80 18.40 4.40
C ASN A 223 -0.67 18.28 3.94
N VAL A 224 -0.92 17.35 3.01
CA VAL A 224 -2.27 17.03 2.55
C VAL A 224 -2.60 15.58 2.92
N PRO A 225 -3.17 15.33 4.10
CA PRO A 225 -3.56 13.98 4.51
C PRO A 225 -4.84 13.49 3.83
N LEU A 226 -4.80 12.22 3.38
CA LEU A 226 -5.98 11.37 3.18
C LEU A 226 -6.27 10.67 4.50
N VAL A 227 -7.43 10.95 5.09
CA VAL A 227 -7.76 10.65 6.49
C VAL A 227 -8.81 9.55 6.57
N VAL A 228 -8.62 8.64 7.55
CA VAL A 228 -9.66 7.82 8.17
C VAL A 228 -9.85 8.28 9.61
N SER A 229 -11.09 8.48 10.01
CA SER A 229 -11.44 8.68 11.41
C SER A 229 -12.62 7.82 11.83
N ILE A 230 -12.60 7.38 13.09
CA ILE A 230 -13.72 6.65 13.70
C ILE A 230 -14.24 7.44 14.89
N GLU A 231 -15.54 7.71 14.87
CA GLU A 231 -16.28 8.46 15.88
C GLU A 231 -17.32 7.56 16.53
N ASN A 232 -17.55 7.74 17.84
CA ASN A 232 -18.66 7.08 18.51
C ASN A 232 -20.02 7.72 18.14
N GLU A 233 -21.12 7.15 18.64
CA GLU A 233 -22.48 7.66 18.41
C GLU A 233 -22.68 9.13 18.85
N GLU A 234 -21.89 9.61 19.81
CA GLU A 234 -21.92 10.99 20.31
C GLU A 234 -21.07 11.95 19.44
N GLY A 235 -20.44 11.46 18.37
CA GLY A 235 -19.56 12.23 17.48
C GLY A 235 -18.14 12.44 18.04
N LYS A 236 -17.77 11.76 19.13
CA LYS A 236 -16.41 11.84 19.70
C LYS A 236 -15.48 10.89 18.95
N GLY A 237 -14.54 11.47 18.21
CA GLY A 237 -13.45 10.75 17.55
C GLY A 237 -12.55 10.01 18.54
N TYR A 238 -12.25 8.74 18.27
CA TYR A 238 -11.30 7.96 19.06
C TYR A 238 -10.24 7.23 18.20
N VAL A 239 -10.40 7.25 16.88
CA VAL A 239 -9.38 6.85 15.92
C VAL A 239 -9.20 7.97 14.90
N TRP A 240 -7.95 8.29 14.62
CA TRP A 240 -7.57 9.19 13.54
C TRP A 240 -6.27 8.68 12.95
N ALA A 241 -6.27 8.39 11.65
CA ALA A 241 -5.11 7.93 10.91
C ALA A 241 -5.09 8.60 9.55
N ALA A 242 -3.89 8.80 9.00
CA ALA A 242 -3.76 9.46 7.71
C ALA A 242 -2.53 8.98 6.94
N SER A 243 -2.69 8.93 5.61
CA SER A 243 -1.58 8.85 4.66
C SER A 243 -1.36 10.21 4.02
N LYS A 244 -0.10 10.58 3.79
CA LYS A 244 0.26 11.87 3.19
C LYS A 244 0.25 11.76 1.67
N ILE A 245 -0.62 12.52 1.01
CA ILE A 245 -0.77 12.51 -0.45
C ILE A 245 0.55 12.85 -1.16
N GLU A 246 1.34 13.79 -0.60
CA GLU A 246 2.64 14.19 -1.17
C GLU A 246 3.67 13.05 -1.30
N ASN A 247 3.43 11.90 -0.66
CA ASN A 247 4.27 10.71 -0.79
C ASN A 247 4.06 9.97 -2.13
N PHE A 248 3.01 10.29 -2.88
CA PHE A 248 2.62 9.58 -4.10
C PHE A 248 2.57 10.50 -5.32
N VAL A 249 2.43 11.81 -5.11
CA VAL A 249 2.13 12.77 -6.18
C VAL A 249 3.34 13.61 -6.59
N GLY A 250 3.45 13.86 -7.89
CA GLY A 250 4.30 14.85 -8.52
C GLY A 250 3.49 16.03 -9.08
N PRO A 251 4.14 17.16 -9.40
CA PRO A 251 3.45 18.29 -10.01
C PRO A 251 3.07 18.01 -11.47
N ARG A 252 1.94 18.56 -11.90
CA ARG A 252 1.44 18.65 -13.29
C ARG A 252 1.12 17.30 -13.93
N GLN A 253 0.67 16.35 -13.14
CA GLN A 253 0.21 15.04 -13.60
C GLN A 253 -0.83 14.50 -12.62
N TRP A 254 -1.67 13.59 -13.12
CA TRP A 254 -2.56 12.80 -12.27
C TRP A 254 -1.78 11.63 -11.69
N ASP A 255 -1.78 11.53 -10.36
CA ASP A 255 -1.15 10.44 -9.64
C ASP A 255 -2.15 9.80 -8.69
N GLN A 256 -2.18 8.47 -8.65
CA GLN A 256 -3.00 7.72 -7.72
C GLN A 256 -2.31 7.64 -6.36
N VAL A 257 -3.04 8.02 -5.31
CA VAL A 257 -2.66 7.89 -3.90
C VAL A 257 -3.27 6.61 -3.35
N PHE A 258 -2.56 5.94 -2.45
CA PHE A 258 -3.06 4.79 -1.72
C PHE A 258 -2.97 5.03 -0.20
N PHE A 259 -3.93 4.49 0.52
CA PHE A 259 -3.88 4.37 1.98
C PHE A 259 -4.50 3.04 2.39
N ASP A 260 -3.70 2.19 3.02
CA ASP A 260 -4.15 0.93 3.61
C ASP A 260 -4.19 1.07 5.13
N PHE A 261 -5.38 0.89 5.72
CA PHE A 261 -5.64 1.10 7.13
C PHE A 261 -6.20 -0.16 7.79
N ASN A 262 -5.42 -0.75 8.70
CA ASN A 262 -5.88 -1.85 9.55
C ASN A 262 -6.82 -1.32 10.63
N MET A 263 -7.98 -1.96 10.74
CA MET A 263 -9.00 -1.60 11.71
C MET A 263 -8.53 -1.92 13.13
N PRO A 264 -8.62 -0.96 14.07
CA PRO A 264 -8.46 -1.26 15.48
C PRO A 264 -9.71 -1.97 16.00
N GLU A 265 -9.65 -2.43 17.26
CA GLU A 265 -10.84 -2.94 17.94
C GLU A 265 -11.94 -1.87 17.97
N ILE A 266 -13.10 -2.19 17.38
CA ILE A 266 -14.26 -1.30 17.32
C ILE A 266 -15.06 -1.40 18.62
N LYS A 267 -15.53 -0.25 19.11
CA LYS A 267 -16.29 -0.17 20.37
C LYS A 267 -17.78 -0.46 20.18
N SER A 268 -18.34 -0.06 19.04
CA SER A 268 -19.77 -0.28 18.72
C SER A 268 -19.99 -0.41 17.21
N GLN A 269 -20.95 -1.24 16.81
CA GLN A 269 -21.42 -1.31 15.42
C GLN A 269 -22.07 0.01 14.95
N ASN A 270 -22.48 0.88 15.86
CA ASN A 270 -23.03 2.19 15.51
C ASN A 270 -21.95 3.28 15.36
N ASP A 271 -20.68 2.96 15.63
CA ASP A 271 -19.58 3.89 15.40
C ASP A 271 -19.53 4.25 13.91
N LYS A 272 -19.16 5.50 13.63
CA LYS A 272 -19.10 6.04 12.27
C LYS A 272 -17.66 6.07 11.79
N ILE A 273 -17.44 5.54 10.60
CA ILE A 273 -16.21 5.70 9.84
C ILE A 273 -16.39 6.89 8.90
N LYS A 274 -15.39 7.77 8.86
CA LYS A 274 -15.31 8.86 7.90
C LYS A 274 -13.99 8.79 7.14
N VAL A 275 -14.07 8.99 5.83
CA VAL A 275 -12.92 9.04 4.93
C VAL A 275 -12.97 10.32 4.11
N TYR A 276 -11.90 11.13 4.15
CA TYR A 276 -11.86 12.42 3.47
C TYR A 276 -10.42 12.90 3.23
N VAL A 277 -10.26 13.86 2.32
CA VAL A 277 -8.99 14.58 2.10
C VAL A 277 -9.02 15.91 2.86
N TRP A 278 -7.93 16.24 3.55
CA TRP A 278 -7.78 17.50 4.30
C TRP A 278 -6.66 18.37 3.71
N ASN A 279 -7.04 19.55 3.26
CA ASN A 279 -6.17 20.56 2.68
C ASN A 279 -5.68 21.55 3.75
N VAL A 280 -4.76 21.08 4.60
CA VAL A 280 -4.25 21.85 5.75
C VAL A 280 -3.65 23.19 5.31
N GLU A 281 -2.89 23.17 4.23
CA GLU A 281 -2.19 24.34 3.69
C GLU A 281 -3.05 25.19 2.74
N ARG A 282 -4.34 24.86 2.59
CA ARG A 282 -5.31 25.60 1.78
C ARG A 282 -4.81 25.85 0.34
N LYS A 283 -4.17 24.83 -0.22
CA LYS A 283 -3.58 24.83 -1.57
C LYS A 283 -4.62 24.48 -2.63
N ARG A 284 -4.32 24.86 -3.87
CA ARG A 284 -5.12 24.45 -5.03
C ARG A 284 -4.63 23.13 -5.58
N PHE A 285 -5.51 22.14 -5.63
CA PHE A 285 -5.31 20.86 -6.30
C PHE A 285 -6.67 20.25 -6.64
N TYR A 286 -6.66 19.13 -7.32
CA TYR A 286 -7.85 18.44 -7.81
C TYR A 286 -7.78 16.99 -7.37
N ILE A 287 -8.92 16.43 -7.01
CA ILE A 287 -9.07 15.00 -6.74
C ILE A 287 -10.14 14.40 -7.64
N ASP A 288 -9.97 13.13 -7.97
CA ASP A 288 -10.89 12.39 -8.83
C ASP A 288 -10.85 10.89 -8.51
N ASP A 289 -11.85 10.14 -8.96
CA ASP A 289 -11.95 8.68 -8.82
C ASP A 289 -11.64 8.18 -7.39
N PHE A 290 -12.37 8.71 -6.40
CA PHE A 290 -12.15 8.36 -5.00
C PHE A 290 -12.82 7.03 -4.67
N VAL A 291 -12.04 6.09 -4.16
CA VAL A 291 -12.44 4.72 -3.80
C VAL A 291 -12.24 4.47 -2.31
N VAL A 292 -13.23 3.83 -1.69
CA VAL A 292 -13.16 3.26 -0.34
C VAL A 292 -13.62 1.80 -0.39
N GLY A 293 -12.71 0.86 -0.10
CA GLY A 293 -12.99 -0.57 -0.06
C GLY A 293 -12.74 -1.16 1.33
N PHE A 294 -13.62 -2.07 1.74
CA PHE A 294 -13.56 -2.78 3.01
C PHE A 294 -13.19 -4.23 2.79
N TYR A 295 -12.24 -4.75 3.55
CA TYR A 295 -11.67 -6.08 3.35
C TYR A 295 -11.66 -6.87 4.65
N VAL A 296 -11.83 -8.18 4.52
CA VAL A 296 -11.57 -9.16 5.57
C VAL A 296 -10.22 -9.75 5.26
N ASP A 297 -9.33 -9.81 6.25
CA ASP A 297 -8.08 -10.51 6.02
C ASP A 297 -8.41 -12.01 5.91
N GLY A 298 -7.97 -12.63 4.81
CA GLY A 298 -7.96 -14.08 4.74
C GLY A 298 -7.04 -14.57 5.84
N ASN A 299 -7.49 -15.51 6.68
CA ASN A 299 -6.59 -16.23 7.59
C ASN A 299 -5.45 -16.82 6.73
N GLU A 300 -4.27 -16.18 6.75
CA GLU A 300 -3.04 -16.74 6.18
C GLU A 300 -2.55 -17.93 7.02
#